data_AF-A0A4V4HFV7-F1
#
_entry.id   AF-A0A4V4HFV7-F1
#
_cell.length_a   1.000
_cell.length_b   1.000
_cell.length_c   1.000
_cell.angle_alpha   90.00
_cell.angle_beta   90.00
_cell.angle_gamma   90.00
#
_symmetry.space_group_name_H-M   'P 1'
#
loop_
_entity.id
_entity.type
_entity.pdbx_description
1 polymer ?
#
loop_
_entity_poly.entity_id
_entity_poly.type
_entity_poly.pdbx_seq_one_letter_code
_entity_poly.pdbx_strand_id
1 'polypeptide(L)'
;MSFEPKYIEGQTKSLSDPEDPHTALYDVDDESTAPEPTASFSELSVSGQAPWHINGVQYIAPKTPTLLSVLEGASDETDFDENENTFVFPPGSVVQVEFPPSDDDDEHPFHLHGMNFWVDKSTSSNETNTENSIRRDTIGAGATGTIVRFVLDRPGLFFHCHIFWHMQAGLGSVMLNDPEGTRALVNPSPEWEALCPAYNALPQQ
;
A
#
# COMPACT_ATOMS: atom_id res chain seq x y z
N MET A 1 -10.36 25.09 28.44
CA MET A 1 -11.39 24.55 27.55
C MET A 1 -11.17 23.04 27.50
N SER A 2 -12.00 22.25 28.17
CA SER A 2 -11.96 20.80 28.12
C SER A 2 -12.88 20.33 26.99
N PHE A 3 -12.33 19.59 26.04
CA PHE A 3 -13.12 18.86 25.05
C PHE A 3 -13.39 17.47 25.63
N GLU A 4 -14.63 17.21 26.01
CA GLU A 4 -15.11 15.85 26.23
C GLU A 4 -15.78 15.37 24.93
N PRO A 5 -15.23 14.36 24.23
CA PRO A 5 -15.91 13.77 23.10
C PRO A 5 -17.18 13.07 23.58
N LYS A 6 -18.35 13.58 23.17
CA LYS A 6 -19.61 12.86 23.31
C LYS A 6 -19.72 11.84 22.19
N TYR A 7 -19.49 10.56 22.51
CA TYR A 7 -19.95 9.48 21.66
C TYR A 7 -21.48 9.51 21.60
N ILE A 8 -22.03 9.56 20.39
CA ILE A 8 -23.46 9.39 20.17
C ILE A 8 -23.72 7.88 20.20
N GLU A 9 -24.17 7.36 21.34
CA GLU A 9 -24.75 6.01 21.43
C GLU A 9 -25.96 5.94 20.49
N GLY A 10 -25.93 5.05 19.49
CA GLY A 10 -27.11 4.69 18.70
C GLY A 10 -27.00 4.72 17.18
N GLN A 11 -25.82 4.86 16.58
CA GLN A 11 -25.63 4.58 15.14
C GLN A 11 -24.86 3.27 14.90
N THR A 12 -25.38 2.16 15.41
CA THR A 12 -25.09 0.83 14.88
C THR A 12 -26.24 0.40 13.97
N LYS A 13 -26.47 1.17 12.90
CA LYS A 13 -27.10 0.57 11.73
C LYS A 13 -25.93 -0.04 10.97
N SER A 14 -25.87 -1.38 10.88
CA SER A 14 -25.03 -2.00 9.86
C SER A 14 -25.37 -1.28 8.57
N LEU A 15 -24.38 -0.65 7.94
CA LEU A 15 -24.59 0.15 6.74
C LEU A 15 -24.77 -0.76 5.51
N SER A 16 -25.34 -1.96 5.68
CA SER A 16 -25.54 -3.00 4.68
C SER A 16 -25.73 -2.41 3.28
N ASP A 17 -24.69 -2.45 2.46
CA ASP A 17 -24.72 -2.08 1.05
C ASP A 17 -24.91 -3.36 0.23
N PRO A 18 -26.16 -3.70 -0.14
CA PRO A 18 -26.43 -4.92 -0.91
C PRO A 18 -25.88 -4.87 -2.34
N GLU A 19 -25.39 -3.73 -2.81
CA GLU A 19 -24.71 -3.57 -4.10
C GLU A 19 -23.19 -3.47 -3.97
N ASP A 20 -22.64 -3.74 -2.79
CA ASP A 20 -21.20 -3.65 -2.56
C ASP A 20 -20.44 -4.64 -3.48
N PRO A 21 -19.60 -4.14 -4.40
CA PRO A 21 -18.84 -5.00 -5.30
C PRO A 21 -17.79 -5.84 -4.56
N HIS A 22 -17.49 -5.52 -3.29
CA HIS A 22 -16.55 -6.24 -2.45
C HIS A 22 -17.21 -7.30 -1.58
N THR A 23 -18.55 -7.45 -1.56
CA THR A 23 -19.25 -8.40 -0.66
C THR A 23 -18.75 -9.85 -0.82
N ALA A 24 -18.20 -10.21 -1.99
CA ALA A 24 -17.60 -11.52 -2.23
C ALA A 24 -16.17 -11.68 -1.68
N LEU A 25 -15.49 -10.57 -1.37
CA LEU A 25 -14.11 -10.51 -0.86
C LEU A 25 -14.07 -10.21 0.65
N TYR A 26 -14.82 -9.22 1.11
CA TYR A 26 -15.01 -8.86 2.51
C TYR A 26 -16.29 -8.05 2.69
N ASP A 27 -16.90 -8.11 3.85
CA ASP A 27 -18.06 -7.29 4.18
C ASP A 27 -17.58 -5.87 4.51
N VAL A 28 -17.84 -4.90 3.61
CA VAL A 28 -17.48 -3.50 3.82
C VAL A 28 -18.17 -2.92 5.07
N ASP A 29 -19.32 -3.49 5.47
CA ASP A 29 -20.08 -3.10 6.64
C ASP A 29 -19.65 -3.81 7.92
N ASP A 30 -18.96 -4.95 7.80
CA ASP A 30 -18.17 -5.58 8.86
C ASP A 30 -16.69 -5.24 8.68
N GLU A 31 -16.39 -3.96 8.81
CA GLU A 31 -15.03 -3.42 8.80
C GLU A 31 -14.15 -3.91 9.96
N SER A 32 -14.72 -4.68 10.90
CA SER A 32 -14.06 -5.06 12.15
C SER A 32 -13.09 -6.23 11.97
N THR A 33 -13.37 -7.18 11.08
CA THR A 33 -12.55 -8.40 10.96
C THR A 33 -11.75 -8.41 9.67
N ALA A 34 -10.41 -8.49 9.79
CA ALA A 34 -9.54 -8.56 8.62
C ALA A 34 -9.61 -9.98 8.00
N PRO A 35 -9.82 -10.13 6.67
CA PRO A 35 -9.83 -11.44 6.03
C PRO A 35 -8.50 -12.21 6.21
N GLU A 36 -8.50 -13.53 6.14
CA GLU A 36 -7.26 -14.31 6.23
C GLU A 36 -6.28 -14.00 5.07
N PRO A 37 -4.97 -13.88 5.32
CA PRO A 37 -4.01 -13.51 4.29
C PRO A 37 -3.82 -14.62 3.25
N THR A 38 -3.77 -14.23 1.97
CA THR A 38 -3.42 -15.10 0.85
C THR A 38 -1.96 -14.92 0.42
N ALA A 39 -1.31 -13.84 0.83
CA ALA A 39 0.10 -13.57 0.67
C ALA A 39 0.66 -12.84 1.90
N SER A 40 1.88 -13.20 2.32
CA SER A 40 2.57 -12.59 3.45
C SER A 40 3.96 -12.10 3.06
N PHE A 41 4.30 -10.88 3.45
CA PHE A 41 5.63 -10.27 3.27
C PHE A 41 6.28 -10.11 4.64
N SER A 42 7.40 -10.77 4.87
CA SER A 42 8.02 -10.87 6.20
C SER A 42 9.39 -10.18 6.36
N GLU A 43 9.89 -9.45 5.36
CA GLU A 43 11.28 -8.95 5.39
C GLU A 43 11.43 -7.47 4.98
N LEU A 44 10.47 -6.64 5.39
CA LEU A 44 10.63 -5.19 5.27
C LEU A 44 11.58 -4.67 6.37
N SER A 45 12.88 -4.93 6.19
CA SER A 45 13.95 -4.41 7.03
C SER A 45 14.11 -2.90 6.82
N VAL A 46 13.47 -2.12 7.68
CA VAL A 46 13.63 -0.66 7.74
C VAL A 46 14.91 -0.22 8.46
N SER A 47 15.76 -1.12 8.96
CA SER A 47 16.95 -0.75 9.73
C SER A 47 18.11 -0.27 8.85
N GLY A 48 18.75 0.86 9.21
CA GLY A 48 19.99 1.31 8.57
C GLY A 48 20.18 2.82 8.45
N GLN A 49 21.14 3.24 7.62
CA GLN A 49 21.24 4.60 7.09
C GLN A 49 21.01 4.54 5.59
N ALA A 50 20.43 5.59 5.00
CA ALA A 50 20.25 5.70 3.55
C ALA A 50 21.52 5.27 2.77
N PRO A 51 21.40 4.50 1.68
CA PRO A 51 20.18 4.10 0.99
C PRO A 51 19.36 2.99 1.69
N TRP A 52 18.05 3.11 1.61
CA TRP A 52 17.10 2.18 2.21
C TRP A 52 16.70 1.06 1.24
N HIS A 53 16.36 -0.11 1.78
CA HIS A 53 16.02 -1.28 0.97
C HIS A 53 14.76 -1.98 1.49
N ILE A 54 13.95 -2.49 0.58
CA ILE A 54 12.85 -3.42 0.86
C ILE A 54 13.21 -4.74 0.20
N ASN A 55 13.31 -5.83 0.97
CA ASN A 55 13.78 -7.14 0.48
C ASN A 55 15.14 -7.06 -0.26
N GLY A 56 16.05 -6.18 0.19
CA GLY A 56 17.36 -5.99 -0.43
C GLY A 56 17.38 -5.12 -1.69
N VAL A 57 16.22 -4.57 -2.11
CA VAL A 57 16.10 -3.68 -3.28
C VAL A 57 15.90 -2.23 -2.84
N GLN A 58 16.72 -1.33 -3.39
CA GLN A 58 16.52 0.11 -3.22
C GLN A 58 15.52 0.60 -4.26
N TYR A 59 14.42 1.22 -3.83
CA TYR A 59 13.46 1.79 -4.78
C TYR A 59 14.08 2.93 -5.60
N ILE A 60 14.01 2.82 -6.92
CA ILE A 60 14.34 3.87 -7.87
C ILE A 60 13.13 4.06 -8.78
N ALA A 61 12.60 5.29 -8.82
CA ALA A 61 11.45 5.61 -9.66
C ALA A 61 11.78 5.27 -11.13
N PRO A 62 10.91 4.50 -11.81
CA PRO A 62 11.15 4.07 -13.18
C PRO A 62 11.06 5.27 -14.13
N LYS A 63 11.75 5.20 -15.27
CA LYS A 63 11.68 6.23 -16.31
C LYS A 63 10.31 6.27 -16.98
N THR A 64 9.72 5.09 -17.18
CA THR A 64 8.35 4.92 -17.66
C THR A 64 7.47 4.69 -16.44
N PRO A 65 6.43 5.50 -16.19
CA PRO A 65 5.54 5.28 -15.06
C PRO A 65 4.90 3.90 -15.10
N THR A 66 4.76 3.22 -13.95
CA THR A 66 4.19 1.87 -13.82
C THR A 66 2.87 1.72 -14.57
N LEU A 67 1.96 2.70 -14.44
CA LEU A 67 0.67 2.67 -15.13
C LEU A 67 0.83 2.66 -16.65
N LEU A 68 1.78 3.42 -17.19
CA LEU A 68 2.05 3.42 -18.63
C LEU A 68 2.60 2.06 -19.08
N SER A 69 3.53 1.47 -18.33
CA SER A 69 4.05 0.12 -18.61
C SER A 69 2.92 -0.92 -18.63
N VAL A 70 1.99 -0.87 -17.67
CA VAL A 70 0.82 -1.77 -17.62
C VAL A 70 -0.09 -1.57 -18.83
N LEU A 71 -0.36 -0.32 -19.22
CA LEU A 71 -1.16 0.01 -20.40
C LEU A 71 -0.51 -0.45 -21.71
N GLU A 72 0.83 -0.44 -21.77
CA GLU A 72 1.63 -0.93 -22.89
C GLU A 72 1.79 -2.45 -22.92
N GLY A 73 1.32 -3.16 -21.89
CA GLY A 73 1.20 -4.62 -21.86
C GLY A 73 1.95 -5.33 -20.74
N ALA A 74 2.66 -4.62 -19.85
CA ALA A 74 3.32 -5.23 -18.70
C ALA A 74 2.29 -5.95 -17.80
N SER A 75 2.60 -7.17 -17.39
CA SER A 75 1.74 -8.01 -16.56
C SER A 75 2.45 -8.76 -15.47
N ASP A 76 3.76 -9.01 -15.62
CA ASP A 76 4.55 -9.81 -14.68
C ASP A 76 5.67 -8.97 -14.06
N GLU A 77 6.17 -9.38 -12.89
CA GLU A 77 7.23 -8.66 -12.17
C GLU A 77 8.48 -8.40 -13.05
N THR A 78 8.78 -9.31 -13.98
CA THR A 78 9.91 -9.21 -14.90
C THR A 78 9.76 -8.14 -15.99
N ASP A 79 8.57 -7.57 -16.16
CA ASP A 79 8.32 -6.50 -17.12
C ASP A 79 8.71 -5.12 -16.56
N PHE A 80 9.04 -5.04 -15.27
CA PHE A 80 9.40 -3.82 -14.56
C PHE A 80 10.90 -3.76 -14.25
N ASP A 81 11.42 -2.56 -13.96
CA ASP A 81 12.81 -2.43 -13.51
C ASP A 81 12.98 -3.12 -12.15
N GLU A 82 14.07 -3.86 -11.96
CA GLU A 82 14.33 -4.55 -10.69
C GLU A 82 14.31 -3.57 -9.50
N ASN A 83 14.76 -2.32 -9.71
CA ASN A 83 14.77 -1.27 -8.68
C ASN A 83 13.41 -0.59 -8.51
N GLU A 84 12.42 -0.86 -9.36
CA GLU A 84 11.04 -0.42 -9.10
C GLU A 84 10.41 -1.22 -7.96
N ASN A 85 10.97 -2.40 -7.65
CA ASN A 85 10.52 -3.32 -6.60
C ASN A 85 9.01 -3.56 -6.66
N THR A 86 8.56 -4.02 -7.83
CA THR A 86 7.14 -4.27 -8.12
C THR A 86 6.79 -5.70 -7.76
N PHE A 87 5.78 -5.85 -6.91
CA PHE A 87 5.15 -7.12 -6.58
C PHE A 87 3.83 -7.24 -7.33
N VAL A 88 3.63 -8.34 -8.06
CA VAL A 88 2.40 -8.56 -8.82
C VAL A 88 1.52 -9.60 -8.13
N PHE A 89 0.26 -9.22 -7.90
CA PHE A 89 -0.72 -10.04 -7.19
C PHE A 89 -1.90 -10.43 -8.07
N PRO A 90 -2.46 -11.64 -7.86
CA PRO A 90 -3.78 -11.98 -8.36
C PRO A 90 -4.85 -10.99 -7.86
N PRO A 91 -5.90 -10.72 -8.66
CA PRO A 91 -7.03 -9.90 -8.22
C PRO A 91 -7.69 -10.44 -6.95
N GLY A 92 -8.05 -9.57 -6.01
CA GLY A 92 -8.70 -9.95 -4.75
C GLY A 92 -7.78 -10.58 -3.70
N SER A 93 -6.45 -10.56 -3.91
CA SER A 93 -5.49 -11.05 -2.92
C SER A 93 -5.60 -10.29 -1.61
N VAL A 94 -5.53 -11.00 -0.49
CA VAL A 94 -5.40 -10.43 0.86
C VAL A 94 -3.92 -10.45 1.23
N VAL A 95 -3.31 -9.27 1.32
CA VAL A 95 -1.89 -9.10 1.58
C VAL A 95 -1.68 -8.72 3.04
N GLN A 96 -0.83 -9.47 3.74
CA GLN A 96 -0.28 -9.11 5.04
C GLN A 96 1.18 -8.67 4.89
N VAL A 97 1.50 -7.49 5.41
CA VAL A 97 2.87 -6.98 5.48
C VAL A 97 3.30 -6.94 6.94
N GLU A 98 4.41 -7.61 7.23
CA GLU A 98 5.02 -7.66 8.55
C GLU A 98 6.34 -6.89 8.55
N PHE A 99 6.36 -5.83 9.35
CA PHE A 99 7.57 -5.12 9.71
C PHE A 99 8.14 -5.76 10.97
N PRO A 100 9.33 -6.38 10.91
CA PRO A 100 9.95 -6.94 12.08
C PRO A 100 10.31 -5.82 13.09
N PRO A 101 10.42 -6.15 14.39
CA PRO A 101 11.01 -5.26 15.37
C PRO A 101 12.41 -4.81 14.92
N SER A 102 12.73 -3.52 15.11
CA SER A 102 14.03 -2.97 14.76
C SER A 102 14.51 -2.01 15.84
N ASP A 103 15.83 -1.99 16.08
CA ASP A 103 16.52 -1.02 16.93
C ASP A 103 16.78 0.31 16.20
N ASP A 104 16.07 0.56 15.10
CA ASP A 104 16.08 1.87 14.45
C ASP A 104 15.39 2.87 15.38
N ASP A 105 16.11 3.94 15.74
CA ASP A 105 15.66 4.90 16.76
C ASP A 105 14.45 5.73 16.29
N ASP A 106 14.08 5.64 15.01
CA ASP A 106 12.96 6.36 14.39
C ASP A 106 11.82 5.44 13.90
N GLU A 107 10.57 5.88 14.11
CA GLU A 107 9.39 5.24 13.54
C GLU A 107 9.22 5.67 12.06
N HIS A 108 9.10 4.71 11.15
CA HIS A 108 8.92 4.95 9.72
C HIS A 108 7.43 4.93 9.37
N PRO A 109 6.76 6.07 9.09
CA PRO A 109 5.35 6.07 8.74
C PRO A 109 5.16 5.52 7.33
N PHE A 110 4.71 4.28 7.20
CA PHE A 110 4.36 3.68 5.91
C PHE A 110 2.95 4.05 5.50
N HIS A 111 2.81 4.49 4.26
CA HIS A 111 1.57 4.90 3.62
C HIS A 111 1.27 4.03 2.41
N LEU A 112 0.01 3.62 2.27
CA LEU A 112 -0.50 2.87 1.12
C LEU A 112 -1.43 3.76 0.30
N HIS A 113 -1.09 3.94 -0.98
CA HIS A 113 -1.95 4.68 -1.90
C HIS A 113 -3.23 3.89 -2.17
N GLY A 114 -4.32 4.60 -2.46
CA GLY A 114 -5.56 4.01 -2.97
C GLY A 114 -6.47 3.34 -1.94
N MET A 115 -6.00 2.90 -0.77
CA MET A 115 -6.84 2.16 0.19
C MET A 115 -6.42 2.32 1.65
N ASN A 116 -7.29 1.86 2.55
CA ASN A 116 -6.96 1.66 3.96
C ASN A 116 -6.63 0.19 4.23
N PHE A 117 -5.77 -0.04 5.23
CA PHE A 117 -5.40 -1.34 5.75
C PHE A 117 -5.81 -1.48 7.22
N TRP A 118 -6.06 -2.71 7.64
CA TRP A 118 -6.17 -3.10 9.03
C TRP A 118 -4.80 -3.07 9.70
N VAL A 119 -4.71 -2.52 10.91
CA VAL A 119 -3.50 -2.54 11.74
C VAL A 119 -3.65 -3.67 12.76
N ASP A 120 -3.21 -4.87 12.37
CA ASP A 120 -3.32 -6.07 13.21
C ASP A 120 -2.35 -6.00 14.39
N LYS A 121 -1.20 -5.33 14.23
CA LYS A 121 -0.25 -5.05 15.32
C LYS A 121 0.37 -3.66 15.14
N SER A 122 0.37 -2.85 16.21
CA SER A 122 0.99 -1.52 16.23
C SER A 122 2.42 -1.53 16.79
N THR A 123 3.21 -0.50 16.45
CA THR A 123 4.60 -0.28 16.93
C THR A 123 4.76 -0.25 18.46
N SER A 124 3.68 0.04 19.17
CA SER A 124 3.61 0.19 20.64
C SER A 124 3.09 -1.05 21.39
N SER A 125 2.74 -2.13 20.69
CA SER A 125 2.11 -3.32 21.28
C SER A 125 2.73 -4.60 20.75
N ASN A 126 2.96 -5.58 21.64
CA ASN A 126 3.33 -6.93 21.25
C ASN A 126 2.11 -7.81 20.89
N GLU A 127 0.90 -7.36 21.21
CA GLU A 127 -0.34 -8.07 20.94
C GLU A 127 -0.80 -7.86 19.50
N THR A 128 -1.37 -8.91 18.92
CA THR A 128 -2.03 -8.88 17.61
C THR A 128 -3.54 -8.90 17.80
N ASN A 129 -4.28 -8.12 17.01
CA ASN A 129 -5.74 -8.05 16.99
C ASN A 129 -6.25 -8.18 15.56
N THR A 130 -6.87 -9.30 15.21
CA THR A 130 -7.45 -9.55 13.88
C THR A 130 -8.98 -9.44 13.85
N GLU A 131 -9.63 -9.24 15.01
CA GLU A 131 -11.08 -9.34 15.19
C GLU A 131 -11.77 -7.98 15.37
N ASN A 132 -11.01 -6.88 15.49
CA ASN A 132 -11.49 -5.50 15.50
C ASN A 132 -10.33 -4.50 15.34
N SER A 133 -9.44 -4.72 14.38
CA SER A 133 -8.28 -3.83 14.19
C SER A 133 -8.71 -2.49 13.58
N ILE A 134 -8.03 -1.42 13.98
CA ILE A 134 -8.28 -0.10 13.38
C ILE A 134 -7.87 -0.12 11.91
N ARG A 135 -8.69 0.50 11.06
CA ARG A 135 -8.35 0.76 9.66
C ARG A 135 -7.82 2.17 9.45
N ARG A 136 -6.75 2.29 8.68
CA ARG A 136 -6.13 3.58 8.28
C ARG A 136 -5.25 3.40 7.05
N ASP A 137 -4.75 4.48 6.47
CA ASP A 137 -3.85 4.46 5.30
C ASP A 137 -2.36 4.65 5.64
N THR A 138 -2.05 4.99 6.89
CA THR A 138 -0.68 5.32 7.31
C THR A 138 -0.43 4.83 8.72
N ILE A 139 0.63 4.06 8.96
CA ILE A 139 1.05 3.59 10.28
C ILE A 139 2.57 3.62 10.39
N GLY A 140 3.09 3.82 11.60
CA GLY A 140 4.51 3.65 11.84
C GLY A 140 4.94 2.20 11.70
N ALA A 141 6.19 2.01 11.30
CA ALA A 141 6.90 0.75 11.30
C ALA A 141 8.22 0.92 12.05
N GLY A 142 8.58 -0.08 12.85
CA GLY A 142 9.75 -0.04 13.74
C GLY A 142 9.39 -0.45 15.16
N ALA A 143 10.32 -0.23 16.11
CA ALA A 143 10.15 -0.56 17.53
C ALA A 143 9.77 -2.04 17.77
N THR A 144 8.57 -2.33 18.28
CA THR A 144 8.12 -3.71 18.57
C THR A 144 7.63 -4.49 17.34
N GLY A 145 7.72 -3.88 16.15
CA GLY A 145 7.23 -4.42 14.89
C GLY A 145 5.80 -3.96 14.58
N THR A 146 5.34 -4.18 13.36
CA THR A 146 4.01 -3.76 12.88
C THR A 146 3.48 -4.77 11.89
N ILE A 147 2.18 -5.06 11.96
CA ILE A 147 1.52 -5.95 11.01
C ILE A 147 0.33 -5.20 10.44
N VAL A 148 0.28 -5.10 9.11
CA VAL A 148 -0.85 -4.53 8.39
C VAL A 148 -1.42 -5.54 7.41
N ARG A 149 -2.73 -5.47 7.19
CA ARG A 149 -3.42 -6.32 6.22
C ARG A 149 -4.32 -5.49 5.32
N PHE A 150 -4.37 -5.80 4.03
CA PHE A 150 -5.25 -5.14 3.07
C PHE A 150 -5.67 -6.08 1.94
N VAL A 151 -6.78 -5.73 1.29
CA VAL A 151 -7.30 -6.45 0.13
C VAL A 151 -6.97 -5.68 -1.13
N LEU A 152 -6.33 -6.34 -2.08
CA LEU A 152 -6.03 -5.80 -3.40
C LEU A 152 -7.26 -5.90 -4.31
N ASP A 153 -8.25 -5.06 -4.02
CA ASP A 153 -9.51 -4.94 -4.75
C ASP A 153 -9.50 -3.89 -5.87
N ARG A 154 -8.46 -3.06 -5.94
CA ARG A 154 -8.31 -1.97 -6.91
C ARG A 154 -6.90 -1.93 -7.50
N PRO A 155 -6.76 -1.65 -8.81
CA PRO A 155 -5.49 -1.54 -9.51
C PRO A 155 -4.42 -0.65 -8.86
N GLY A 156 -3.20 -1.20 -8.76
CA GLY A 156 -1.93 -0.45 -8.68
C GLY A 156 -1.77 0.48 -7.48
N LEU A 157 -0.99 0.06 -6.49
CA LEU A 157 -0.76 0.82 -5.26
C LEU A 157 0.73 1.06 -5.04
N PHE A 158 1.06 2.24 -4.55
CA PHE A 158 2.41 2.54 -4.08
C PHE A 158 2.44 2.45 -2.54
N PHE A 159 3.40 1.71 -2.01
CA PHE A 159 3.57 1.51 -0.56
C PHE A 159 4.94 2.01 -0.14
N HIS A 160 4.99 3.07 0.66
CA HIS A 160 6.25 3.74 0.95
C HIS A 160 6.27 4.46 2.29
N CYS A 161 7.48 4.74 2.78
CA CYS A 161 7.65 5.63 3.91
C CYS A 161 7.25 7.07 3.51
N HIS A 162 6.38 7.69 4.30
CA HIS A 162 5.87 9.03 4.07
C HIS A 162 6.84 10.14 4.55
N ILE A 163 8.00 9.75 5.11
CA ILE A 163 9.13 10.65 5.24
C ILE A 163 9.76 10.82 3.85
N PHE A 164 9.53 11.98 3.23
CA PHE A 164 9.87 12.21 1.81
C PHE A 164 11.33 11.88 1.47
N TRP A 165 12.28 12.25 2.34
CA TRP A 165 13.70 11.93 2.11
C TRP A 165 14.04 10.45 2.30
N HIS A 166 13.23 9.68 3.04
CA HIS A 166 13.39 8.21 3.12
C HIS A 166 12.85 7.54 1.86
N MET A 167 11.68 7.97 1.36
CA MET A 167 11.14 7.52 0.07
C MET A 167 12.13 7.81 -1.05
N GLN A 168 12.67 9.03 -1.11
CA GLN A 168 13.66 9.43 -2.12
C GLN A 168 14.98 8.64 -2.02
N ALA A 169 15.32 8.14 -0.83
CA ALA A 169 16.48 7.29 -0.60
C ALA A 169 16.20 5.79 -0.78
N GLY A 170 15.00 5.40 -1.23
CA GLY A 170 14.67 4.05 -1.67
C GLY A 170 13.66 3.27 -0.81
N LEU A 171 13.05 3.91 0.20
CA LEU A 171 12.13 3.23 1.11
C LEU A 171 10.69 3.19 0.57
N GLY A 172 10.47 2.41 -0.49
CA GLY A 172 9.18 2.23 -1.15
C GLY A 172 9.12 0.97 -2.02
N SER A 173 7.93 0.59 -2.46
CA SER A 173 7.68 -0.53 -3.38
C SER A 173 6.33 -0.36 -4.07
N VAL A 174 6.16 -1.02 -5.21
CA VAL A 174 4.90 -1.04 -5.94
C VAL A 174 4.16 -2.34 -5.65
N MET A 175 2.91 -2.24 -5.23
CA MET A 175 1.99 -3.36 -5.03
C MET A 175 0.97 -3.34 -6.18
N LEU A 176 1.25 -4.10 -7.23
CA LEU A 176 0.42 -4.13 -8.43
C LEU A 176 -0.52 -5.34 -8.40
N ASN A 177 -1.82 -5.11 -8.58
CA ASN A 177 -2.81 -6.15 -8.81
C ASN A 177 -3.54 -5.91 -10.14
N ASP A 178 -4.09 -6.99 -10.67
CA ASP A 178 -4.98 -6.98 -11.84
C ASP A 178 -4.50 -6.10 -13.03
N PRO A 179 -3.32 -6.35 -13.63
CA PRO A 179 -2.85 -5.57 -14.79
C PRO A 179 -3.82 -5.63 -15.99
N GLU A 180 -4.52 -6.76 -16.17
CA GLU A 180 -5.50 -6.92 -17.24
C GLU A 180 -6.75 -6.08 -16.99
N GLY A 181 -7.34 -6.13 -15.79
CA GLY A 181 -8.46 -5.28 -15.41
C GLY A 181 -8.08 -3.79 -15.45
N THR A 182 -6.85 -3.45 -15.06
CA THR A 182 -6.31 -2.09 -15.20
C THR A 182 -6.37 -1.62 -16.65
N ARG A 183 -5.90 -2.42 -17.61
CA ARG A 183 -5.97 -2.10 -19.05
C ARG A 183 -7.40 -1.97 -19.56
N ALA A 184 -8.33 -2.77 -19.04
CA ALA A 184 -9.72 -2.73 -19.47
C ALA A 184 -10.48 -1.51 -18.92
N LEU A 185 -10.11 -1.03 -17.72
CA LEU A 185 -10.83 0.01 -16.99
C LEU A 185 -10.23 1.41 -17.20
N VAL A 186 -8.91 1.51 -17.34
CA VAL A 186 -8.21 2.79 -17.41
C VAL A 186 -8.11 3.24 -18.86
N ASN A 187 -8.78 4.35 -19.18
CA ASN A 187 -8.68 5.02 -20.47
C ASN A 187 -8.13 6.45 -20.26
N PRO A 188 -6.81 6.66 -20.41
CA PRO A 188 -6.20 7.97 -20.20
C PRO A 188 -6.76 9.05 -21.11
N SER A 189 -6.72 10.30 -20.65
CA SER A 189 -7.08 11.44 -21.49
C SER A 189 -5.89 11.86 -22.38
N PRO A 190 -6.13 12.59 -23.47
CA PRO A 190 -5.05 13.14 -24.31
C PRO A 190 -4.05 13.99 -23.51
N GLU A 191 -4.49 14.67 -22.45
CA GLU A 191 -3.63 15.45 -21.57
C GLU A 191 -2.69 14.57 -20.75
N TRP A 192 -3.17 13.41 -20.25
CA TRP A 192 -2.33 12.45 -19.56
C TRP A 192 -1.30 11.84 -20.52
N GLU A 193 -1.74 11.44 -21.72
CA GLU A 193 -0.86 10.87 -22.75
C GLU A 193 0.24 11.85 -23.19
N ALA A 194 -0.03 13.16 -23.10
CA ALA A 194 0.94 14.20 -23.42
C ALA A 194 2.01 14.43 -22.34
N LEU A 195 1.85 13.90 -21.12
CA LEU A 195 2.76 14.16 -19.99
C LEU A 195 4.18 13.62 -20.24
N CYS A 196 4.31 12.34 -20.58
CA CYS A 196 5.62 11.72 -20.81
C CYS A 196 6.37 12.37 -22.00
N PRO A 197 5.74 12.59 -23.18
CA PRO A 197 6.37 13.34 -24.27
C PRO A 197 6.81 14.74 -23.87
N ALA A 198 5.97 15.48 -23.14
CA ALA A 198 6.30 16.84 -22.70
C ALA A 198 7.48 16.86 -21.71
N TYR A 199 7.50 15.95 -20.73
CA TYR A 199 8.60 15.81 -19.78
C TYR A 199 9.92 15.45 -20.48
N ASN A 200 9.88 14.49 -21.41
CA ASN A 200 11.06 14.03 -22.15
C ASN A 200 11.63 15.09 -23.10
N ALA A 201 10.83 16.09 -23.49
CA ALA A 201 11.27 17.20 -24.34
C ALA A 201 11.89 18.37 -23.55
N LEU A 202 11.90 18.32 -22.21
CA LEU A 202 12.52 19.36 -21.39
C LEU A 202 14.03 19.43 -21.66
N PRO A 203 14.64 20.63 -21.66
CA PRO A 203 16.08 20.77 -21.72
C PRO A 203 16.76 20.02 -20.58
N GLN A 204 17.89 19.39 -20.86
CA GLN A 204 18.70 18.75 -19.83
C GLN A 204 19.16 19.82 -18.82
N GLN A 205 18.92 19.55 -17.54
CA GLN A 205 19.32 20.44 -16.43
C GLN A 205 20.79 20.27 -16.08
#